data_AF-A0A3D4MZK9-F1
#
_entry.id   AF-A0A3D4MZK9-F1
#
_cell.length_a   1.000
_cell.length_b   1.000
_cell.length_c   1.000
_cell.angle_alpha   90.00
_cell.angle_beta   90.00
_cell.angle_gamma   90.00
#
_symmetry.space_group_name_H-M   'P 1'
#
loop_
_entity.id
_entity.type
_entity.pdbx_description
1 polymer ?
#
loop_
_entity_poly.entity_id
_entity_poly.type
_entity_poly.pdbx_seq_one_letter_code
_entity_poly.pdbx_strand_id
1 'polypeptide(L)'
;MIKCSCKLDTNGIPHVSKSQLETYGERVLRDFSPTVLLEPQPTDIDKLITHYMGFTLEYQYLSHNQVYLGITVFDDTNTLPVYNPEQNRAEFLSVKKNTIIIEGTLADNPNLIHRERFTEGHEASHGLIHPEYYQRKG
;
A
#
# COMPACT_ATOMS: atom_id res chain seq x y z
N MET A 1 12.48 0.03 9.92
CA MET A 1 12.02 -0.64 8.69
C MET A 1 13.19 -1.09 7.84
N ILE A 2 13.25 -2.38 7.51
CA ILE A 2 14.28 -2.97 6.64
C ILE A 2 14.10 -2.47 5.19
N LYS A 3 15.18 -1.97 4.59
CA LYS A 3 15.20 -1.56 3.17
C LYS A 3 15.30 -2.75 2.22
N CYS A 4 14.64 -2.65 1.08
CA CYS A 4 14.80 -3.62 -0.01
C CYS A 4 16.22 -3.54 -0.58
N SER A 5 17.01 -4.60 -0.38
CA SER A 5 18.37 -4.68 -0.93
C SER A 5 18.32 -5.11 -2.39
N CYS A 6 17.94 -4.19 -3.28
CA CYS A 6 17.85 -4.42 -4.72
C CYS A 6 18.74 -3.45 -5.51
N LYS A 7 19.03 -3.81 -6.76
CA LYS A 7 19.73 -2.90 -7.69
C LYS A 7 18.72 -1.87 -8.18
N LEU A 8 19.09 -0.59 -8.13
CA LEU A 8 18.31 0.49 -8.73
C LEU A 8 18.89 0.85 -10.10
N ASP A 9 18.03 1.24 -11.03
CA ASP A 9 18.47 1.90 -12.26
C ASP A 9 18.84 3.39 -12.02
N THR A 10 19.17 4.11 -13.09
CA THR A 10 19.52 5.55 -13.01
C THR A 10 18.35 6.41 -12.53
N ASN A 11 17.11 5.98 -12.76
CA ASN A 11 15.89 6.68 -12.35
C ASN A 11 15.42 6.27 -10.94
N GLY A 12 16.08 5.32 -10.29
CA GLY A 12 15.68 4.80 -8.98
C GLY A 12 14.64 3.68 -9.06
N ILE A 13 14.36 3.13 -10.25
CA ILE A 13 13.47 1.98 -10.42
C ILE A 13 14.16 0.73 -9.87
N PRO A 14 13.52 -0.02 -8.96
CA PRO A 14 14.11 -1.22 -8.38
C PRO A 14 13.99 -2.42 -9.33
N HIS A 15 15.13 -3.08 -9.55
CA HIS A 15 15.22 -4.35 -10.28
C HIS A 15 15.18 -5.49 -9.26
N VAL A 16 14.01 -6.08 -9.09
CA VAL A 16 13.76 -7.12 -8.08
C VAL A 16 13.23 -8.38 -8.76
N SER A 17 13.94 -9.49 -8.61
CA SER A 17 13.43 -10.80 -9.03
C SER A 17 12.34 -11.31 -8.09
N LYS A 18 11.59 -12.32 -8.53
CA LYS A 18 10.62 -13.01 -7.66
C LYS A 18 11.28 -13.53 -6.37
N SER A 19 12.43 -14.20 -6.46
CA SER A 19 13.11 -14.74 -5.28
C SER A 19 13.60 -13.64 -4.32
N GLN A 20 13.99 -12.48 -4.85
CA GLN A 20 14.33 -11.33 -4.04
C GLN A 20 13.11 -10.72 -3.33
N LEU A 21 11.94 -10.69 -3.99
CA LEU A 21 10.68 -10.27 -3.38
C LEU A 21 10.29 -11.20 -2.22
N GLU A 22 10.33 -12.51 -2.42
CA GLU A 22 10.03 -13.50 -1.35
C GLU A 22 10.99 -13.31 -0.15
N THR A 23 12.30 -13.25 -0.43
CA THR A 23 13.33 -13.04 0.61
C THR A 23 13.12 -11.72 1.35
N TYR A 24 12.72 -10.66 0.64
CA TYR A 24 12.47 -9.37 1.25
C TYR A 24 11.21 -9.38 2.11
N GLY A 25 10.12 -9.98 1.62
CA GLY A 25 8.88 -10.18 2.37
C GLY A 25 9.13 -10.93 3.69
N GLU A 26 9.85 -12.05 3.63
CA GLU A 26 10.22 -12.81 4.83
C GLU A 26 11.05 -11.97 5.82
N ARG A 27 11.97 -11.14 5.34
CA ARG A 27 12.76 -10.25 6.21
C ARG A 27 11.89 -9.19 6.87
N VAL A 28 10.96 -8.59 6.14
CA VAL A 28 9.99 -7.64 6.69
C VAL A 28 9.14 -8.31 7.76
N LEU A 29 8.60 -9.50 7.50
CA LEU A 29 7.82 -10.27 8.47
C LEU A 29 8.65 -10.67 9.69
N ARG A 30 9.92 -11.04 9.52
CA ARG A 30 10.82 -11.37 10.63
C ARG A 30 11.08 -10.18 11.57
N ASP A 31 11.15 -8.97 11.03
CA ASP A 31 11.34 -7.75 11.81
C ASP A 31 10.04 -7.28 12.47
N PHE A 32 8.91 -7.38 11.75
CA PHE A 32 7.61 -6.91 12.20
C PHE A 32 6.90 -7.87 13.17
N SER A 33 6.77 -9.14 12.77
CA SER A 33 6.00 -10.17 13.49
C SER A 33 6.56 -11.57 13.20
N PRO A 34 7.71 -11.94 13.81
CA PRO A 34 8.43 -13.16 13.45
C PRO A 34 7.63 -14.45 13.68
N THR A 35 6.63 -14.44 14.57
CA THR A 35 5.78 -15.61 14.86
C THR A 35 5.00 -16.08 13.64
N VAL A 36 4.65 -15.19 12.71
CA VAL A 36 3.92 -15.56 11.48
C VAL A 36 4.74 -16.46 10.55
N LEU A 37 6.07 -16.50 10.73
CA LEU A 37 6.97 -17.38 9.98
C LEU A 37 7.13 -18.77 10.63
N LEU A 38 6.64 -18.94 11.86
CA LEU A 38 6.73 -20.19 12.61
C LEU A 38 5.37 -20.89 12.72
N GLU A 39 4.30 -20.11 12.89
CA GLU A 39 2.95 -20.60 13.11
C GLU A 39 1.98 -19.94 12.11
N PRO A 40 1.17 -20.73 11.36
CA PRO A 40 0.18 -20.19 10.44
C PRO A 40 -0.82 -19.27 11.16
N GLN A 41 -0.77 -17.98 10.84
CA GLN A 41 -1.67 -16.99 11.40
C GLN A 41 -1.78 -15.78 10.44
N PRO A 42 -2.88 -15.01 10.50
CA PRO A 42 -2.99 -13.78 9.74
C PRO A 42 -1.93 -12.76 10.18
N THR A 43 -1.29 -12.09 9.22
CA THR A 43 -0.49 -10.89 9.49
C THR A 43 -1.43 -9.72 9.81
N ASP A 44 -1.10 -8.93 10.83
CA ASP A 44 -1.79 -7.67 11.14
C ASP A 44 -1.31 -6.58 10.15
N ILE A 45 -2.00 -6.47 9.00
CA ILE A 45 -1.59 -5.62 7.88
C ILE A 45 -1.77 -4.13 8.24
N ASP A 46 -2.83 -3.80 8.97
CA ASP A 46 -3.07 -2.47 9.52
C ASP A 46 -1.88 -1.99 10.34
N LYS A 47 -1.38 -2.82 11.28
CA LYS A 47 -0.19 -2.46 12.07
C LYS A 47 1.10 -2.48 11.26
N LEU A 48 1.20 -3.35 10.25
CA LEU A 48 2.34 -3.32 9.32
C LEU A 48 2.42 -1.95 8.64
N ILE A 49 1.30 -1.45 8.12
CA ILE A 49 1.20 -0.15 7.46
C ILE A 49 1.40 1.01 8.45
N THR A 50 0.61 1.03 9.52
CA THR A 50 0.52 2.21 10.40
C THR A 50 1.66 2.33 11.40
N HIS A 51 2.13 1.22 11.97
CA HIS A 51 3.13 1.24 13.04
C HIS A 51 4.53 0.91 12.51
N TYR A 52 4.65 -0.14 11.70
CA TYR A 52 5.96 -0.59 11.23
C TYR A 52 6.49 0.26 10.07
N MET A 53 5.63 0.60 9.10
CA MET A 53 5.98 1.48 7.98
C MET A 53 5.79 2.97 8.30
N GLY A 54 4.88 3.30 9.21
CA GLY A 54 4.56 4.69 9.57
C GLY A 54 3.72 5.43 8.53
N PHE A 55 2.95 4.68 7.72
CA PHE A 55 2.01 5.24 6.74
C PHE A 55 0.64 5.47 7.36
N THR A 56 -0.11 6.44 6.85
CA THR A 56 -1.55 6.53 7.14
C THR A 56 -2.30 5.49 6.29
N LEU A 57 -3.29 4.82 6.87
CA LEU A 57 -4.24 3.96 6.15
C LEU A 57 -5.60 4.65 6.12
N GLU A 58 -6.14 4.89 4.92
CA GLU A 58 -7.45 5.52 4.72
C GLU A 58 -8.32 4.69 3.77
N TYR A 59 -9.62 4.94 3.78
CA TYR A 59 -10.57 4.36 2.86
C TYR A 59 -11.32 5.45 2.11
N GLN A 60 -11.39 5.34 0.79
CA GLN A 60 -12.12 6.26 -0.08
C GLN A 60 -12.76 5.47 -1.22
N TYR A 61 -13.83 5.98 -1.80
CA TYR A 61 -14.36 5.44 -3.05
C TYR A 61 -13.49 5.94 -4.20
N LEU A 62 -12.58 5.12 -4.71
CA LEU A 62 -11.55 5.51 -5.69
C LEU A 62 -12.12 5.60 -7.10
N SER A 63 -13.20 4.88 -7.40
CA SER A 63 -13.86 4.93 -8.70
C SER A 63 -15.30 4.45 -8.64
N HIS A 64 -16.17 4.97 -9.52
CA HIS A 64 -17.57 4.57 -9.59
C HIS A 64 -17.79 3.09 -9.97
N ASN A 65 -16.78 2.44 -10.53
CA ASN A 65 -16.82 1.06 -11.04
C ASN A 65 -15.76 0.15 -10.39
N GLN A 66 -15.10 0.60 -9.33
CA GLN A 66 -14.11 -0.19 -8.57
C GLN A 66 -12.93 -0.69 -9.43
N VAL A 67 -12.53 0.09 -10.45
CA VAL A 67 -11.35 -0.25 -11.28
C VAL A 67 -10.04 -0.02 -10.52
N TYR A 68 -10.02 0.94 -9.59
CA TYR A 68 -8.92 1.17 -8.66
C TYR A 68 -9.30 0.62 -7.29
N LEU A 69 -8.49 -0.30 -6.77
CA LEU A 69 -8.74 -0.94 -5.47
C LEU A 69 -7.87 -0.35 -4.35
N GLY A 70 -6.73 0.23 -4.70
CA GLY A 70 -5.80 0.84 -3.77
C GLY A 70 -4.91 1.85 -4.47
N ILE A 71 -4.33 2.75 -3.69
CA ILE A 71 -3.29 3.69 -4.14
C ILE A 71 -2.35 4.04 -2.98
N THR A 72 -1.05 4.10 -3.29
CA THR A 72 -0.01 4.59 -2.39
C THR A 72 0.41 6.00 -2.79
N VAL A 73 0.23 6.96 -1.89
CA VAL A 73 0.54 8.38 -2.10
C VAL A 73 1.95 8.70 -1.59
N PHE A 74 2.87 9.00 -2.51
CA PHE A 74 4.27 9.30 -2.18
C PHE A 74 4.55 10.81 -1.98
N ASP A 75 3.70 11.68 -2.52
CA ASP A 75 3.80 13.14 -2.41
C ASP A 75 2.46 13.76 -2.01
N ASP A 76 2.51 14.89 -1.30
CA ASP A 76 1.31 15.67 -1.00
C ASP A 76 0.58 16.03 -2.30
N THR A 77 -0.72 15.79 -2.35
CA THR A 77 -1.56 16.10 -3.51
C THR A 77 -2.85 16.74 -3.07
N ASN A 78 -3.35 17.70 -3.85
CA ASN A 78 -4.68 18.30 -3.66
C ASN A 78 -5.69 17.84 -4.71
N THR A 79 -5.28 16.91 -5.57
CA THR A 79 -6.00 16.54 -6.78
C THR A 79 -6.11 15.03 -6.93
N LEU A 80 -6.16 14.28 -5.83
CA LEU A 80 -6.47 12.85 -5.92
C LEU A 80 -7.94 12.70 -6.35
N PRO A 81 -8.24 12.12 -7.52
CA PRO A 81 -9.62 11.89 -7.92
C PRO A 81 -10.25 10.78 -7.07
N VAL A 82 -11.43 11.05 -6.53
CA VAL A 82 -12.29 10.11 -5.82
C VAL A 82 -13.70 10.19 -6.38
N TYR A 83 -14.52 9.18 -6.13
CA TYR A 83 -15.92 9.15 -6.49
C TYR A 83 -16.78 9.48 -5.27
N ASN A 84 -17.67 10.47 -5.40
CA ASN A 84 -18.69 10.75 -4.39
C ASN A 84 -19.97 9.98 -4.77
N PRO A 85 -20.33 8.90 -4.06
CA PRO A 85 -21.51 8.11 -4.36
C PRO A 85 -22.83 8.83 -4.07
N GLU A 86 -22.85 9.77 -3.11
CA GLU A 86 -24.07 10.53 -2.77
C GLU A 86 -24.46 11.48 -3.90
N GLN A 87 -23.45 12.08 -4.56
CA GLN A 87 -23.65 13.04 -5.63
C GLN A 87 -23.44 12.45 -7.04
N ASN A 88 -23.05 11.16 -7.11
CA ASN A 88 -22.74 10.45 -8.34
C ASN A 88 -21.79 11.22 -9.27
N ARG A 89 -20.66 11.70 -8.73
CA ARG A 89 -19.67 12.49 -9.46
C ARG A 89 -18.25 12.27 -8.96
N ALA A 90 -17.27 12.63 -9.77
CA ALA A 90 -15.88 12.68 -9.33
C ALA A 90 -15.60 13.96 -8.54
N GLU A 91 -14.76 13.86 -7.52
CA GLU A 91 -14.28 14.97 -6.69
C GLU A 91 -12.76 14.85 -6.49
N PHE A 92 -12.13 15.92 -6.02
CA PHE A 92 -10.71 15.94 -5.71
C PHE A 92 -10.49 16.05 -4.21
N LEU A 93 -9.66 15.16 -3.67
CA LEU A 93 -9.30 15.11 -2.26
C LEU A 93 -7.85 15.55 -2.06
N SER A 94 -7.61 16.25 -0.94
CA SER A 94 -6.27 16.62 -0.50
C SER A 94 -5.69 15.55 0.42
N VAL A 95 -4.61 14.91 0.00
CA VAL A 95 -3.98 13.78 0.69
C VAL A 95 -2.52 14.11 0.98
N LYS A 96 -2.06 13.70 2.17
CA LYS A 96 -0.66 13.80 2.57
C LYS A 96 0.17 12.64 2.03
N LYS A 97 1.44 12.90 1.75
CA LYS A 97 2.41 11.84 1.45
C LYS A 97 2.45 10.79 2.56
N ASN A 98 2.88 9.59 2.19
CA ASN A 98 2.89 8.39 3.03
C ASN A 98 1.49 7.98 3.48
N THR A 99 0.51 8.06 2.58
CA THR A 99 -0.85 7.57 2.79
C THR A 99 -1.14 6.43 1.83
N ILE A 100 -1.61 5.30 2.34
CA ILE A 100 -2.20 4.21 1.56
C ILE A 100 -3.71 4.37 1.66
N ILE A 101 -4.38 4.40 0.51
CA ILE A 101 -5.83 4.51 0.43
C ILE A 101 -6.38 3.25 -0.22
N ILE A 102 -7.36 2.62 0.42
CA ILE A 102 -8.04 1.43 -0.07
C ILE A 102 -9.46 1.80 -0.53
N GLU A 103 -9.95 1.12 -1.55
CA GLU A 103 -11.31 1.27 -2.06
C GLU A 103 -12.33 0.91 -0.97
N GLY A 104 -13.15 1.89 -0.57
CA GLY A 104 -14.08 1.78 0.56
C GLY A 104 -15.10 0.66 0.41
N THR A 105 -15.53 0.35 -0.82
CA THR A 105 -16.46 -0.76 -1.06
C THR A 105 -15.89 -2.14 -0.67
N LEU A 106 -14.57 -2.28 -0.50
CA LEU A 106 -13.96 -3.51 0.01
C LEU A 106 -14.24 -3.69 1.50
N ALA A 107 -14.11 -2.62 2.30
CA ALA A 107 -14.41 -2.62 3.73
C ALA A 107 -15.91 -2.74 4.00
N ASP A 108 -16.75 -2.19 3.12
CA ASP A 108 -18.21 -2.24 3.23
C ASP A 108 -18.79 -3.66 3.02
N ASN A 109 -18.01 -4.60 2.47
CA ASN A 109 -18.48 -5.96 2.16
C ASN A 109 -17.60 -7.03 2.84
N PRO A 110 -18.09 -7.68 3.90
CA PRO A 110 -17.35 -8.73 4.62
C PRO A 110 -16.87 -9.90 3.74
N ASN A 111 -17.54 -10.17 2.62
CA ASN A 111 -17.11 -11.22 1.68
C ASN A 111 -15.84 -10.84 0.89
N LEU A 112 -15.43 -9.57 0.93
CA LEU A 112 -14.27 -9.04 0.23
C LEU A 112 -13.05 -8.85 1.13
N ILE A 113 -13.11 -9.25 2.40
CA ILE A 113 -12.00 -9.09 3.37
C ILE A 113 -10.66 -9.65 2.86
N HIS A 114 -10.66 -10.75 2.11
CA HIS A 114 -9.43 -11.31 1.54
C HIS A 114 -8.86 -10.44 0.41
N ARG A 115 -9.74 -9.76 -0.34
CA ARG A 115 -9.37 -8.84 -1.42
C ARG A 115 -8.87 -7.52 -0.86
N GLU A 116 -9.50 -7.01 0.19
CA GLU A 116 -9.05 -5.86 0.97
C GLU A 116 -7.61 -6.10 1.48
N ARG A 117 -7.41 -7.18 2.24
CA ARG A 117 -6.10 -7.54 2.81
C ARG A 117 -5.02 -7.75 1.77
N PHE A 118 -5.36 -8.34 0.62
CA PHE A 118 -4.43 -8.46 -0.49
C PHE A 118 -4.04 -7.08 -1.06
N THR A 119 -5.02 -6.19 -1.19
CA THR A 119 -4.81 -4.85 -1.73
C THR A 119 -3.98 -3.99 -0.78
N GLU A 120 -4.25 -4.04 0.53
CA GLU A 120 -3.40 -3.40 1.55
C GLU A 120 -1.95 -3.89 1.47
N GLY A 121 -1.74 -5.21 1.38
CA GLY A 121 -0.41 -5.79 1.23
C GLY A 121 0.27 -5.37 -0.07
N HIS A 122 -0.49 -5.25 -1.17
CA HIS A 122 0.00 -4.77 -2.45
C HIS A 122 0.47 -3.30 -2.36
N GLU A 123 -0.35 -2.42 -1.81
CA GLU A 123 0.00 -1.00 -1.63
C GLU A 123 1.14 -0.83 -0.61
N ALA A 124 1.15 -1.61 0.47
CA ALA A 124 2.27 -1.65 1.40
C ALA A 124 3.58 -2.02 0.70
N SER A 125 3.53 -2.96 -0.25
CA SER A 125 4.71 -3.33 -1.04
C SER A 125 5.22 -2.18 -1.91
N HIS A 126 4.34 -1.33 -2.46
CA HIS A 126 4.75 -0.11 -3.16
C HIS A 126 5.49 0.83 -2.21
N GLY A 127 4.94 1.07 -1.02
CA GLY A 127 5.56 1.89 0.03
C GLY A 127 6.92 1.36 0.53
N LEU A 128 7.14 0.05 0.46
CA LEU A 128 8.40 -0.59 0.86
C LEU A 128 9.47 -0.60 -0.24
N ILE A 129 9.06 -0.71 -1.51
CA ILE A 129 9.95 -1.04 -2.63
C ILE A 129 10.26 0.17 -3.51
N HIS A 130 9.32 1.09 -3.67
CA HIS A 130 9.45 2.23 -4.59
C HIS A 130 9.81 3.62 -4.00
N PRO A 131 10.08 3.83 -2.70
CA PRO A 131 10.42 5.16 -2.19
C PRO A 131 11.52 5.87 -2.99
N GLU A 132 12.59 5.17 -3.38
CA GLU A 132 13.72 5.75 -4.10
C GLU A 132 13.36 6.28 -5.50
N TYR A 133 12.35 5.72 -6.16
CA TYR A 133 11.89 6.21 -7.46
C TYR A 133 11.06 7.50 -7.30
N TYR A 134 10.13 7.51 -6.33
CA TYR A 134 9.22 8.63 -6.14
C TYR A 134 9.90 9.82 -5.44
N GLN A 135 10.78 9.59 -4.47
CA GLN A 135 11.51 10.65 -3.76
C GLN A 135 12.58 11.36 -4.62
N ARG A 136 13.03 10.76 -5.73
CA ARG A 136 13.99 11.42 -6.65
C ARG A 136 13.34 12.43 -7.60
N LYS A 137 12.01 12.44 -7.70
CA LYS A 137 11.27 13.30 -8.62
C LYS A 137 10.66 14.54 -7.97
N GLY A 138 10.78 14.68 -6.64
CA GLY A 138 10.50 15.90 -5.89
C GLY A 138 11.75 16.73 -5.63
#